data_AF-A0A967ZZG0-F1
#
_entry.id   AF-A0A967ZZG0-F1
#
_cell.length_a   1.000
_cell.length_b   1.000
_cell.length_c   1.000
_cell.angle_alpha   90.00
_cell.angle_beta   90.00
_cell.angle_gamma   90.00
#
_symmetry.space_group_name_H-M   'P 1'
#
loop_
_entity.id
_entity.type
_entity.pdbx_description
1 polymer ?
#
loop_
_entity_poly.entity_id
_entity_poly.type
_entity_poly.pdbx_seq_one_letter_code
_entity_poly.pdbx_strand_id
1 'polypeptide(L)'
;YLAAVESVNAWHADKYWFILRADGKYWPCSACPQLTMLSELGDWKKKLYWWGHMFLLSLKVIQESKKSLDIDPANFGYQPSQDRAYYVGDKVYSVGSVREVGRAILRRLPEEEEIPEDKWHTFGLFLNQLFHPLMTSRYDWEALTNGADDIPLARHFYYKKEALIKGLLKERDYVYSNNGSGNHHHARRPRSYS
;
A
#
# COMPACT_ATOMS: atom_id res chain seq x y z
N TYR A 1 7.09 21.81 1.33
CA TYR A 1 6.40 20.57 1.73
C TYR A 1 6.02 19.71 0.52
N LEU A 2 5.47 20.27 -0.55
CA LEU A 2 4.96 19.52 -1.71
C LEU A 2 6.05 18.93 -2.64
N ALA A 3 7.23 19.56 -2.73
CA ALA A 3 8.31 19.15 -3.65
C ALA A 3 8.75 17.67 -3.58
N ALA A 4 8.70 17.05 -2.40
CA ALA A 4 9.07 15.64 -2.25
C ALA A 4 7.99 14.65 -2.76
N VAL A 5 6.75 15.10 -2.90
CA VAL A 5 5.66 14.32 -3.54
C VAL A 5 5.66 14.54 -5.06
N GLU A 6 6.21 15.67 -5.52
CA GLU A 6 6.43 15.95 -6.94
C GLU A 6 7.52 15.06 -7.52
N SER A 7 8.57 14.73 -6.76
CA SER A 7 9.68 13.88 -7.26
C SER A 7 9.24 12.47 -7.66
N VAL A 8 8.26 11.91 -6.95
CA VAL A 8 7.62 10.61 -7.29
C VAL A 8 6.55 10.74 -8.39
N ASN A 9 6.35 11.95 -8.92
CA ASN A 9 5.29 12.30 -9.85
C ASN A 9 3.91 11.84 -9.35
N ALA A 10 3.57 11.98 -8.06
CA ALA A 10 2.30 11.44 -7.56
C ALA A 10 1.06 12.12 -8.15
N TRP A 11 1.19 13.39 -8.54
CA TRP A 11 0.15 14.16 -9.20
C TRP A 11 0.21 14.03 -10.72
N HIS A 12 -0.92 14.32 -11.37
CA HIS A 12 -0.93 14.51 -12.82
C HIS A 12 -0.05 15.70 -13.19
N ALA A 13 0.68 15.63 -14.30
CA ALA A 13 1.57 16.71 -14.75
C ALA A 13 0.80 18.03 -14.97
N ASP A 14 -0.41 17.93 -15.51
CA ASP A 14 -1.32 19.06 -15.70
C ASP A 14 -2.18 19.38 -14.45
N LYS A 15 -1.83 18.87 -13.26
CA LYS A 15 -2.49 19.30 -12.01
C LYS A 15 -1.94 20.66 -11.61
N TYR A 16 -2.83 21.62 -11.39
CA TYR A 16 -2.48 22.95 -10.91
C TYR A 16 -3.19 23.30 -9.61
N TRP A 17 -2.52 24.11 -8.80
CA TRP A 17 -3.00 24.60 -7.52
C TRP A 17 -3.33 26.08 -7.62
N PHE A 18 -4.43 26.49 -6.99
CA PHE A 18 -4.86 27.90 -6.96
C PHE A 18 -5.55 28.21 -5.65
N ILE A 19 -5.65 29.50 -5.32
CA ILE A 19 -6.42 29.97 -4.18
C ILE A 19 -7.72 30.59 -4.70
N LEU A 20 -8.85 30.04 -4.30
CA LEU A 20 -10.15 30.63 -4.58
C LEU A 20 -10.53 31.60 -3.45
N ARG A 21 -10.79 32.86 -3.79
CA ARG A 21 -11.35 33.82 -2.85
C ARG A 21 -12.86 33.90 -3.02
N ALA A 22 -13.61 33.47 -2.00
CA ALA A 22 -15.08 33.48 -1.99
C ALA A 22 -15.58 33.85 -0.59
N ASP A 23 -16.59 34.72 -0.51
CA ASP A 23 -17.21 35.17 0.74
C ASP A 23 -16.22 35.70 1.80
N GLY A 24 -15.21 36.44 1.34
CA GLY A 24 -14.15 36.98 2.19
C GLY A 24 -13.18 35.93 2.74
N LYS A 25 -13.29 34.66 2.35
CA LYS A 25 -12.40 33.55 2.73
C LYS A 25 -11.50 33.14 1.56
N TYR A 26 -10.38 32.50 1.89
CA TYR A 26 -9.44 31.92 0.94
C TYR A 26 -9.47 30.39 1.07
N TRP A 27 -9.70 29.72 -0.05
CA TRP A 27 -9.79 28.27 -0.13
C TRP A 27 -8.64 27.74 -1.00
N PRO A 28 -7.81 26.82 -0.49
CA PRO A 28 -6.88 26.11 -1.34
C PRO A 28 -7.68 25.18 -2.27
N CYS A 29 -7.37 25.25 -3.56
CA CYS A 29 -8.03 24.45 -4.58
C CYS A 29 -6.98 23.82 -5.48
N SER A 30 -7.37 22.73 -6.13
CA SER A 30 -6.61 22.16 -7.23
C SER A 30 -7.55 21.72 -8.32
N ALA A 31 -7.04 21.68 -9.54
CA ALA A 31 -7.71 21.09 -10.68
C ALA A 31 -6.71 20.24 -11.45
N CYS A 32 -7.22 19.17 -12.05
CA CYS A 32 -6.46 18.26 -12.90
C CYS A 32 -7.33 17.88 -14.10
N PRO A 33 -6.74 17.24 -15.13
CA PRO A 33 -7.53 16.65 -16.20
C PRO A 33 -8.56 15.67 -15.66
N GLN A 34 -9.60 15.41 -16.46
CA GLN A 34 -10.60 14.42 -16.11
C GLN A 34 -9.95 13.04 -16.03
N LEU A 35 -9.97 12.46 -14.84
CA LEU A 35 -9.52 11.10 -14.56
C LEU A 35 -10.73 10.21 -14.25
N THR A 36 -10.59 8.91 -14.46
CA THR A 36 -11.55 7.94 -13.94
C THR A 36 -11.20 7.66 -12.48
N MET A 37 -12.12 7.94 -11.55
CA MET A 37 -11.88 7.76 -10.13
C MET A 37 -11.91 6.29 -9.74
N LEU A 38 -11.03 5.86 -8.83
CA LEU A 38 -10.96 4.44 -8.46
C LEU A 38 -12.19 3.99 -7.66
N SER A 39 -12.83 4.90 -6.93
CA SER A 39 -14.09 4.67 -6.21
C SER A 39 -15.30 4.45 -7.13
N GLU A 40 -15.22 4.84 -8.41
CA GLU A 40 -16.32 4.73 -9.38
C GLU A 40 -16.24 3.45 -10.22
N LEU A 41 -15.18 2.67 -10.08
CA LEU A 41 -15.04 1.40 -10.79
C LEU A 41 -16.11 0.42 -10.32
N GLY A 42 -16.84 -0.21 -11.24
CA GLY A 42 -17.83 -1.25 -10.90
C GLY A 42 -17.29 -2.67 -11.03
N ASP A 43 -16.30 -2.89 -11.91
CA ASP A 43 -15.72 -4.21 -12.16
C ASP A 43 -14.60 -4.52 -11.17
N TRP A 44 -14.73 -5.62 -10.44
CA TRP A 44 -13.78 -6.01 -9.40
C TRP A 44 -12.37 -6.25 -9.95
N LYS A 45 -12.22 -6.77 -11.17
CA LYS A 45 -10.89 -6.99 -11.76
C LYS A 45 -10.17 -5.66 -11.97
N LYS A 46 -10.86 -4.70 -12.57
CA LYS A 46 -10.35 -3.32 -12.72
C LYS A 46 -10.08 -2.65 -11.37
N LYS A 47 -10.95 -2.84 -10.37
CA LYS A 47 -10.73 -2.32 -9.00
C LYS A 47 -9.42 -2.83 -8.43
N LEU A 48 -9.26 -4.15 -8.34
CA LEU A 48 -8.05 -4.76 -7.77
C LEU A 48 -6.79 -4.33 -8.51
N TYR A 49 -6.83 -4.28 -9.85
CA TYR A 49 -5.72 -3.77 -10.65
C TYR A 49 -5.32 -2.36 -10.21
N TRP A 50 -6.25 -1.40 -10.27
CA TRP A 50 -5.95 0.00 -9.97
C TRP A 50 -5.67 0.27 -8.49
N TRP A 51 -6.26 -0.49 -7.57
CA TRP A 51 -5.88 -0.46 -6.16
C TRP A 51 -4.43 -0.89 -5.96
N GLY A 52 -3.95 -1.90 -6.68
CA GLY A 52 -2.52 -2.26 -6.66
C GLY A 52 -1.62 -1.09 -7.07
N HIS A 53 -1.98 -0.37 -8.13
CA HIS A 53 -1.23 0.83 -8.56
C HIS A 53 -1.34 2.00 -7.56
N MET A 54 -2.49 2.17 -6.91
CA MET A 54 -2.66 3.12 -5.80
C MET A 54 -1.69 2.80 -4.65
N PHE A 55 -1.66 1.54 -4.17
CA PHE A 55 -0.76 1.13 -3.10
C PHE A 55 0.72 1.26 -3.49
N LEU A 56 1.06 0.91 -4.74
CA LEU A 56 2.40 1.08 -5.28
C LEU A 56 2.82 2.55 -5.25
N LEU A 57 1.95 3.46 -5.68
CA LEU A 57 2.22 4.89 -5.61
C LEU A 57 2.43 5.37 -4.17
N SER A 58 1.60 4.91 -3.22
CA SER A 58 1.77 5.22 -1.80
C SER A 58 3.12 4.74 -1.26
N LEU A 59 3.57 3.53 -1.64
CA LEU A 59 4.89 3.03 -1.25
C LEU A 59 6.03 3.88 -1.81
N LYS A 60 5.97 4.28 -3.08
CA LYS A 60 6.97 5.18 -3.68
C LYS A 60 7.07 6.49 -2.91
N VAL A 61 5.93 7.12 -2.60
CA VAL A 61 5.87 8.36 -1.81
C VAL A 61 6.52 8.15 -0.43
N ILE A 62 6.18 7.06 0.27
CA ILE A 62 6.76 6.75 1.59
C ILE A 62 8.29 6.59 1.48
N GLN A 63 8.78 5.86 0.49
CA GLN A 63 10.21 5.57 0.39
C GLN A 63 11.04 6.81 0.08
N GLU A 64 10.60 7.61 -0.90
CA GLU A 64 11.35 8.76 -1.40
C GLU A 64 11.18 10.00 -0.52
N SER A 65 10.00 10.20 0.08
CA SER A 65 9.69 11.45 0.80
C SER A 65 9.45 11.27 2.30
N LYS A 66 9.30 10.03 2.80
CA LYS A 66 8.87 9.69 4.17
C LYS A 66 7.47 10.19 4.55
N LYS A 67 6.65 10.57 3.56
CA LYS A 67 5.27 11.06 3.74
C LYS A 67 4.24 9.99 3.46
N SER A 68 3.01 10.24 3.88
CA SER A 68 1.86 9.40 3.52
C SER A 68 0.87 10.17 2.67
N LEU A 69 0.32 9.49 1.67
CA LEU A 69 -0.93 9.90 1.03
C LEU A 69 -2.12 9.40 1.86
N ASP A 70 -3.28 10.01 1.67
CA ASP A 70 -4.56 9.46 2.12
C ASP A 70 -4.96 8.28 1.21
N ILE A 71 -4.73 7.04 1.67
CA ILE A 71 -4.85 5.80 0.86
C ILE A 71 -6.31 5.31 0.77
N ASP A 72 -7.15 6.12 0.14
CA ASP A 72 -8.55 5.84 -0.13
C ASP A 72 -8.84 5.91 -1.64
N PRO A 73 -9.55 4.94 -2.27
CA PRO A 73 -9.87 4.96 -3.70
C PRO A 73 -10.50 6.27 -4.19
N ALA A 74 -11.25 6.99 -3.37
CA ALA A 74 -11.84 8.28 -3.72
C ALA A 74 -10.80 9.39 -3.92
N ASN A 75 -9.58 9.21 -3.42
CA ASN A 75 -8.47 10.15 -3.58
C ASN A 75 -7.55 9.81 -4.75
N PHE A 76 -7.86 8.78 -5.55
CA PHE A 76 -7.04 8.37 -6.69
C PHE A 76 -7.87 8.26 -7.96
N GLY A 77 -7.21 8.54 -9.07
CA GLY A 77 -7.77 8.33 -10.40
C GLY A 77 -6.71 7.81 -11.36
N TYR A 78 -7.14 7.33 -12.52
CA TYR A 78 -6.26 6.96 -13.60
C TYR A 78 -6.74 7.56 -14.93
N GLN A 79 -5.81 7.67 -15.87
CA GLN A 79 -6.13 8.06 -17.24
C GLN A 79 -6.09 6.80 -18.11
N PRO A 80 -7.15 6.43 -18.86
CA PRO A 80 -7.17 5.17 -19.62
C PRO A 80 -6.03 4.99 -20.64
N SER A 81 -5.47 6.09 -21.14
CA SER A 81 -4.34 6.09 -22.07
C SER A 81 -2.98 5.83 -21.39
N GLN A 82 -2.95 5.75 -20.06
CA GLN A 82 -1.72 5.64 -19.29
C GLN A 82 -1.86 4.57 -18.20
N ASP A 83 -0.85 3.71 -18.08
CA ASP A 83 -0.86 2.61 -17.11
C ASP A 83 -0.37 3.04 -15.72
N ARG A 84 -1.01 4.06 -15.15
CA ARG A 84 -0.63 4.60 -13.83
C ARG A 84 -1.78 5.26 -13.09
N ALA A 85 -1.74 5.12 -11.77
CA ALA A 85 -2.60 5.86 -10.85
C ALA A 85 -2.00 7.25 -10.56
N TYR A 86 -2.88 8.18 -10.24
CA TYR A 86 -2.60 9.54 -9.82
C TYR A 86 -3.29 9.81 -8.50
N TYR A 87 -2.62 10.52 -7.60
CA TYR A 87 -3.23 11.04 -6.40
C TYR A 87 -3.99 12.33 -6.74
N VAL A 88 -5.30 12.34 -6.51
CA VAL A 88 -6.19 13.48 -6.77
C VAL A 88 -6.44 14.29 -5.50
N GLY A 89 -6.33 13.66 -4.33
CA GLY A 89 -6.47 14.33 -3.04
C GLY A 89 -5.44 15.43 -2.77
N ASP A 90 -5.69 16.18 -1.71
CA ASP A 90 -4.86 17.29 -1.22
C ASP A 90 -4.19 17.01 0.15
N LYS A 91 -4.55 15.90 0.79
CA LYS A 91 -4.05 15.51 2.11
C LYS A 91 -2.76 14.70 2.03
N VAL A 92 -1.66 15.33 2.38
CA VAL A 92 -0.36 14.66 2.55
C VAL A 92 0.07 14.76 4.00
N TYR A 93 0.28 13.61 4.63
CA TYR A 93 0.68 13.50 6.03
C TYR A 93 2.21 13.44 6.16
N SER A 94 2.72 14.01 7.25
CA SER A 94 4.16 14.22 7.47
C SER A 94 4.94 12.93 7.70
N VAL A 95 4.28 11.87 8.13
CA VAL A 95 4.89 10.57 8.42
C VAL A 95 4.09 9.49 7.70
N GLY A 96 4.76 8.80 6.78
CA GLY A 96 4.24 7.60 6.14
C GLY A 96 5.00 6.35 6.58
N SER A 97 4.31 5.22 6.64
CA SER A 97 4.93 3.93 6.95
C SER A 97 4.36 2.83 6.07
N VAL A 98 5.18 1.82 5.78
CA VAL A 98 4.76 0.61 5.06
C VAL A 98 3.59 -0.09 5.77
N ARG A 99 3.54 0.02 7.11
CA ARG A 99 2.44 -0.49 7.94
C ARG A 99 1.09 0.14 7.56
N GLU A 100 1.05 1.44 7.24
CA GLU A 100 -0.19 2.09 6.79
C GLU A 100 -0.68 1.55 5.44
N VAL A 101 0.23 1.17 4.53
CA VAL A 101 -0.14 0.52 3.27
C VAL A 101 -0.79 -0.84 3.54
N GLY A 102 -0.24 -1.62 4.48
CA GLY A 102 -0.82 -2.91 4.90
C GLY A 102 -2.23 -2.75 5.47
N ARG A 103 -2.44 -1.74 6.31
CA ARG A 103 -3.76 -1.37 6.83
C ARG A 103 -4.72 -1.00 5.70
N ALA A 104 -4.27 -0.18 4.76
CA ALA A 104 -5.08 0.27 3.63
C ALA A 104 -5.47 -0.87 2.69
N ILE A 105 -4.57 -1.84 2.47
CA ILE A 105 -4.87 -3.07 1.71
C ILE A 105 -5.99 -3.84 2.39
N LEU A 106 -5.87 -4.10 3.70
CA LEU A 106 -6.84 -4.98 4.37
C LEU A 106 -8.23 -4.35 4.55
N ARG A 107 -8.30 -3.01 4.65
CA ARG A 107 -9.57 -2.27 4.67
C ARG A 107 -10.42 -2.46 3.41
N ARG A 108 -9.86 -2.94 2.31
CA ARG A 108 -10.60 -3.21 1.08
C ARG A 108 -11.40 -4.52 1.12
N LEU A 109 -11.08 -5.45 2.02
CA LEU A 109 -11.79 -6.73 2.09
C LEU A 109 -13.30 -6.56 2.31
N PRO A 110 -13.77 -5.75 3.29
CA PRO A 110 -15.20 -5.56 3.51
C PRO A 110 -15.89 -4.76 2.40
N GLU A 111 -15.15 -3.99 1.61
CA GLU A 111 -15.71 -3.21 0.49
C GLU A 111 -16.11 -4.11 -0.69
N GLU A 112 -15.51 -5.30 -0.80
CA GLU A 112 -15.77 -6.25 -1.88
C GLU A 112 -16.05 -7.65 -1.34
N GLU A 113 -17.10 -7.77 -0.53
CA GLU A 113 -17.51 -9.03 0.10
C GLU A 113 -17.82 -10.14 -0.93
N GLU A 114 -18.18 -9.79 -2.15
CA GLU A 114 -18.51 -10.76 -3.21
C GLU A 114 -17.27 -11.37 -3.90
N ILE A 115 -16.08 -10.77 -3.72
CA ILE A 115 -14.87 -11.29 -4.38
C ILE A 115 -14.46 -12.63 -3.74
N PRO A 116 -14.34 -13.73 -4.50
CA PRO A 116 -13.96 -15.03 -3.97
C PRO A 116 -12.51 -15.07 -3.43
N GLU A 117 -12.24 -16.05 -2.57
CA GLU A 117 -10.93 -16.24 -1.91
C GLU A 117 -9.75 -16.36 -2.91
N ASP A 118 -9.90 -17.15 -3.97
CA ASP A 118 -8.85 -17.39 -4.97
C ASP A 118 -8.44 -16.09 -5.71
N LYS A 119 -9.37 -15.13 -5.82
CA LYS A 119 -9.12 -13.82 -6.41
C LYS A 119 -8.33 -12.93 -5.45
N TRP A 120 -8.60 -13.00 -4.14
CA TRP A 120 -7.78 -12.33 -3.13
C TRP A 120 -6.36 -12.88 -3.07
N HIS A 121 -6.19 -14.20 -3.20
CA HIS A 121 -4.86 -14.81 -3.33
C HIS A 121 -4.12 -14.31 -4.58
N THR A 122 -4.81 -14.29 -5.72
CA THR A 122 -4.26 -13.78 -6.99
C THR A 122 -3.88 -12.31 -6.87
N PHE A 123 -4.69 -11.50 -6.18
CA PHE A 123 -4.39 -10.11 -5.90
C PHE A 123 -3.15 -9.96 -5.01
N GLY A 124 -3.01 -10.79 -3.97
CA GLY A 124 -1.79 -10.84 -3.17
C GLY A 124 -0.54 -11.11 -4.01
N LEU A 125 -0.60 -12.08 -4.93
CA LEU A 125 0.51 -12.37 -5.85
C LEU A 125 0.84 -11.18 -6.76
N PHE A 126 -0.18 -10.48 -7.26
CA PHE A 126 0.00 -9.26 -8.05
C PHE A 126 0.68 -8.15 -7.23
N LEU A 127 0.22 -7.91 -6.00
CA LEU A 127 0.85 -6.94 -5.10
C LEU A 127 2.30 -7.32 -4.78
N ASN A 128 2.59 -8.61 -4.56
CA ASN A 128 3.96 -9.09 -4.35
C ASN A 128 4.87 -8.68 -5.51
N GLN A 129 4.44 -8.93 -6.75
CA GLN A 129 5.18 -8.57 -7.96
C GLN A 129 5.37 -7.05 -8.08
N LEU A 130 4.32 -6.27 -7.85
CA LEU A 130 4.37 -4.81 -7.91
C LEU A 130 5.32 -4.22 -6.86
N PHE A 131 5.30 -4.75 -5.63
CA PHE A 131 6.03 -4.17 -4.50
C PHE A 131 7.48 -4.64 -4.43
N HIS A 132 7.81 -5.79 -5.01
CA HIS A 132 9.16 -6.38 -4.95
C HIS A 132 10.31 -5.42 -5.31
N PRO A 133 10.19 -4.55 -6.34
CA PRO A 133 11.25 -3.58 -6.65
C PRO A 133 11.51 -2.55 -5.55
N LEU A 134 10.51 -2.27 -4.71
CA LEU A 134 10.58 -1.28 -3.64
C LEU A 134 10.89 -1.94 -2.29
N MET A 135 10.32 -3.10 -2.02
CA MET A 135 10.42 -3.79 -0.74
C MET A 135 11.43 -4.93 -0.82
N THR A 136 12.69 -4.63 -0.54
CA THR A 136 13.80 -5.61 -0.66
C THR A 136 14.15 -6.27 0.67
N SER A 137 13.80 -5.63 1.81
CA SER A 137 14.17 -6.13 3.13
C SER A 137 13.04 -6.93 3.77
N ARG A 138 13.39 -7.96 4.56
CA ARG A 138 12.41 -8.70 5.39
C ARG A 138 11.59 -7.76 6.28
N TYR A 139 12.22 -6.72 6.82
CA TYR A 139 11.59 -5.74 7.68
C TYR A 139 10.44 -5.00 6.99
N ASP A 140 10.59 -4.65 5.71
CA ASP A 140 9.51 -3.98 4.96
C ASP A 140 8.28 -4.89 4.84
N TRP A 141 8.50 -6.16 4.52
CA TRP A 141 7.41 -7.14 4.38
C TRP A 141 6.73 -7.42 5.72
N GLU A 142 7.49 -7.58 6.80
CA GLU A 142 6.94 -7.70 8.15
C GLU A 142 6.14 -6.46 8.54
N ALA A 143 6.63 -5.25 8.24
CA ALA A 143 5.89 -4.01 8.49
C ALA A 143 4.56 -3.97 7.73
N LEU A 144 4.55 -4.42 6.47
CA LEU A 144 3.35 -4.49 5.64
C LEU A 144 2.33 -5.48 6.22
N THR A 145 2.75 -6.70 6.56
CA THR A 145 1.83 -7.73 7.09
C THR A 145 1.34 -7.40 8.49
N ASN A 146 2.20 -6.85 9.36
CA ASN A 146 1.79 -6.36 10.68
C ASN A 146 0.73 -5.25 10.56
N GLY A 147 0.84 -4.40 9.53
CA GLY A 147 -0.17 -3.39 9.22
C GLY A 147 -1.50 -4.00 8.83
N ALA A 148 -1.49 -5.03 8.00
CA ALA A 148 -2.71 -5.78 7.70
C ALA A 148 -3.30 -6.41 8.97
N ASP A 149 -2.47 -7.00 9.83
CA ASP A 149 -2.94 -7.64 11.07
C ASP A 149 -3.62 -6.71 12.07
N ASP A 150 -3.32 -5.41 12.03
CA ASP A 150 -3.96 -4.40 12.89
C ASP A 150 -5.44 -4.14 12.59
N ILE A 151 -5.92 -4.49 11.39
CA ILE A 151 -7.29 -4.16 11.01
C ILE A 151 -8.24 -5.23 11.56
N PRO A 152 -9.16 -4.86 12.47
CA PRO A 152 -10.16 -5.79 12.96
C PRO A 152 -11.12 -6.14 11.82
N LEU A 153 -11.31 -7.44 11.58
CA LEU A 153 -12.23 -7.95 10.57
C LEU A 153 -13.28 -8.84 11.23
N ALA A 154 -14.47 -8.90 10.63
CA ALA A 154 -15.44 -9.94 10.95
C ALA A 154 -14.86 -11.32 10.59
N ARG A 155 -15.23 -12.35 11.36
CA ARG A 155 -14.69 -13.71 11.23
C ARG A 155 -14.81 -14.29 9.81
N HIS A 156 -15.88 -13.95 9.09
CA HIS A 156 -16.10 -14.43 7.72
C HIS A 156 -15.14 -13.81 6.67
N PHE A 157 -14.28 -12.84 7.04
CA PHE A 157 -13.21 -12.36 6.16
C PHE A 157 -11.86 -13.03 6.40
N TYR A 158 -11.73 -13.86 7.44
CA TYR A 158 -10.42 -14.40 7.85
C TYR A 158 -9.75 -15.25 6.76
N TYR A 159 -10.50 -16.12 6.08
CA TYR A 159 -9.95 -16.93 4.98
C TYR A 159 -9.51 -16.07 3.79
N LYS A 160 -10.23 -14.98 3.47
CA LYS A 160 -9.82 -14.03 2.42
C LYS A 160 -8.56 -13.24 2.81
N LYS A 161 -8.46 -12.82 4.08
CA LYS A 161 -7.24 -12.22 4.63
C LYS A 161 -6.07 -13.19 4.50
N GLU A 162 -6.22 -14.44 4.95
CA GLU A 162 -5.17 -15.45 4.86
C GLU A 162 -4.74 -15.70 3.41
N ALA A 163 -5.70 -15.83 2.49
CA ALA A 163 -5.45 -15.98 1.07
C ALA A 163 -4.67 -14.79 0.49
N LEU A 164 -5.09 -13.56 0.80
CA LEU A 164 -4.39 -12.33 0.41
C LEU A 164 -2.96 -12.29 0.94
N ILE A 165 -2.76 -12.55 2.23
CA ILE A 165 -1.44 -12.54 2.87
C ILE A 165 -0.54 -13.64 2.30
N LYS A 166 -1.08 -14.85 2.05
CA LYS A 166 -0.36 -15.94 1.40
C LYS A 166 0.14 -15.55 0.01
N GLY A 167 -0.72 -14.93 -0.80
CA GLY A 167 -0.34 -14.40 -2.11
C GLY A 167 0.73 -13.31 -1.99
N LEU A 168 0.54 -12.38 -1.05
CA LEU A 168 1.44 -11.24 -0.81
C LEU A 168 2.84 -11.67 -0.37
N LEU A 169 2.93 -12.72 0.43
CA LEU A 169 4.21 -13.27 0.90
C LEU A 169 4.84 -14.27 -0.08
N LYS A 170 4.07 -14.79 -1.06
CA LYS A 170 4.49 -15.75 -2.11
C LYS A 170 5.52 -16.76 -1.59
N GLU A 171 5.10 -17.82 -0.91
CA GLU A 171 5.92 -18.97 -0.46
C GLU A 171 7.40 -18.62 -0.25
N ARG A 172 7.68 -17.56 0.54
CA ARG A 172 9.06 -17.13 0.84
C ARG A 172 9.80 -18.12 1.74
N ASP A 173 9.22 -19.30 1.95
CA ASP A 173 9.76 -20.46 2.63
C ASP A 173 11.06 -21.00 1.97
N TYR A 174 11.41 -20.57 0.75
CA TYR A 174 12.57 -21.14 0.04
C TYR A 174 13.92 -20.40 0.19
N VAL A 175 13.97 -19.16 0.69
CA VAL A 175 15.23 -18.38 0.72
C VAL A 175 15.77 -18.16 2.14
N TYR A 176 14.93 -18.28 3.18
CA TYR A 176 15.36 -18.01 4.57
C TYR A 176 15.81 -19.24 5.35
N SER A 177 15.59 -20.44 4.82
CA SER A 177 16.08 -21.71 5.39
C SER A 177 17.55 -22.01 5.05
N ASN A 178 18.19 -21.29 4.11
CA ASN A 178 19.58 -21.53 3.69
C ASN A 178 20.64 -20.54 4.22
N ASN A 179 20.24 -19.46 4.92
CA ASN A 179 21.20 -18.49 5.48
C ASN A 179 21.34 -18.55 7.01
N GLY A 180 20.75 -19.56 7.67
CA GLY A 180 20.61 -19.63 9.13
C GLY A 180 21.30 -20.78 9.86
N SER A 181 21.94 -21.74 9.18
CA SER A 181 22.68 -22.83 9.83
C SER A 181 24.19 -22.57 9.93
N GLY A 182 24.56 -21.32 10.24
CA GLY A 182 25.88 -21.00 10.77
C GLY A 182 25.90 -21.31 12.26
N ASN A 183 26.41 -22.49 12.61
CA ASN A 183 26.67 -22.95 13.98
C ASN A 183 27.37 -21.88 14.83
N HIS A 184 26.64 -21.19 15.70
CA HIS A 184 27.22 -20.62 16.91
C HIS A 184 26.85 -21.51 18.10
N HIS A 185 27.69 -22.53 18.29
CA HIS A 185 27.86 -23.22 19.56
C HIS A 185 28.30 -22.20 20.63
N HIS A 186 27.34 -21.59 21.33
CA HIS A 186 27.61 -20.98 22.62
C HIS A 186 27.63 -22.08 23.69
N ALA A 187 28.85 -22.49 24.05
CA ALA A 187 29.13 -23.32 25.20
C ALA A 187 28.59 -22.66 26.48
N ARG A 188 27.67 -23.36 27.17
CA ARG A 188 27.26 -23.02 28.53
C ARG A 188 28.43 -23.25 29.47
N ARG A 189 28.90 -22.21 30.18
CA ARG A 189 29.77 -22.39 31.34
C ARG A 189 28.93 -22.84 32.55
N PRO A 190 29.37 -23.84 33.33
CA PRO A 190 28.70 -24.21 34.56
C PRO A 190 28.96 -23.15 35.65
N ARG A 191 27.91 -22.82 36.41
CA ARG A 191 28.02 -22.02 37.64
C ARG A 191 28.53 -22.93 38.76
N SER A 192 29.72 -22.66 39.27
CA SER A 192 30.20 -23.17 40.56
C SER A 192 29.52 -22.37 41.68
N TYR A 193 28.81 -23.07 42.56
CA TYR A 193 28.40 -22.52 43.85
C TYR A 193 29.48 -22.85 44.88
N SER A 194 29.94 -21.82 45.59
CA SER A 194 30.73 -21.90 46.82
C SER A 194 30.30 -20.75 47.71
#